data_AF-A0A7C1VUX4-F1
#
_entry.id   AF-A0A7C1VUX4-F1
#
_cell.length_a   1.000
_cell.length_b   1.000
_cell.length_c   1.000
_cell.angle_alpha   90.00
_cell.angle_beta   90.00
_cell.angle_gamma   90.00
#
_symmetry.space_group_name_H-M   'P 1'
#
loop_
_entity.id
_entity.type
_entity.pdbx_description
1 polymer ?
#
loop_
_entity_poly.entity_id
_entity_poly.type
_entity_poly.pdbx_seq_one_letter_code
_entity_poly.pdbx_strand_id
1 'polypeptide(L)'
;MVSLRKKAAEKLGLSEATVSQYLSKKRGDLKIDNKDILKEIEKSAKRISEENSFTAVSEICRICNLLKSSGKLKWCENHGVQQ
;
A
#
# COMPACT_ATOMS: atom_id res chain seq x y z
N MET A 1 16.25 0.45 20.27
CA MET A 1 15.87 -0.64 19.35
C MET A 1 14.59 -0.21 18.63
N VAL A 2 14.64 0.12 17.33
CA VAL A 2 13.47 0.61 16.58
C VAL A 2 12.73 -0.59 15.96
N SER A 3 11.44 -0.75 16.26
CA SER A 3 10.62 -1.88 15.77
C SER A 3 10.37 -1.76 14.26
N LEU A 4 10.19 -2.89 13.56
CA LEU A 4 9.86 -2.90 12.12
C LEU A 4 8.55 -2.15 11.83
N ARG A 5 7.56 -2.26 12.72
CA ARG A 5 6.29 -1.53 12.61
C ARG A 5 6.49 -0.02 12.70
N LYS A 6 7.36 0.44 13.61
CA LYS A 6 7.70 1.85 13.76
C LYS A 6 8.37 2.42 12.50
N LYS A 7 9.34 1.71 11.93
CA LYS A 7 9.99 2.14 10.68
C LYS A 7 9.01 2.24 9.51
N ALA A 8 8.15 1.24 9.35
CA ALA A 8 7.13 1.26 8.29
C ALA A 8 6.13 2.41 8.49
N ALA A 9 5.71 2.65 9.73
CA ALA A 9 4.81 3.75 10.10
C ALA A 9 5.43 5.12 9.76
N GLU A 10 6.67 5.37 10.16
CA GLU A 10 7.40 6.60 9.85
C GLU A 10 7.58 6.80 8.33
N LYS A 11 7.95 5.74 7.60
CA LYS A 11 8.18 5.82 6.15
C LYS A 11 6.90 6.15 5.36
N LEU A 12 5.77 5.62 5.81
CA LEU A 12 4.47 5.76 5.15
C LEU A 12 3.61 6.89 5.72
N GLY A 13 4.08 7.61 6.74
CA GLY A 13 3.30 8.65 7.42
C GLY A 13 2.06 8.12 8.14
N LEU A 14 2.14 6.89 8.67
CA LEU A 14 1.05 6.21 9.38
C LEU A 14 1.36 6.07 10.88
N SER A 15 0.35 5.64 11.65
CA SER A 15 0.58 5.19 13.04
C SER A 15 1.01 3.71 13.09
N GLU A 16 1.77 3.32 14.11
CA GLU A 16 2.12 1.90 14.34
C GLU A 16 0.86 1.01 14.49
N ALA A 17 -0.21 1.56 15.08
CA ALA A 17 -1.50 0.88 15.21
C ALA A 17 -2.13 0.61 13.84
N THR A 18 -2.05 1.56 12.91
CA THR A 18 -2.53 1.39 11.52
C THR A 18 -1.79 0.24 10.84
N VAL A 19 -0.46 0.18 10.95
CA VAL A 19 0.34 -0.92 10.40
C VAL A 19 -0.09 -2.27 11.01
N SER A 20 -0.31 -2.32 12.32
CA SER A 20 -0.80 -3.54 12.99
C SER A 20 -2.18 -4.00 12.49
N GLN A 21 -3.06 -3.07 12.11
CA GLN A 21 -4.37 -3.41 11.57
C GLN A 21 -4.29 -4.04 10.17
N TYR A 22 -3.37 -3.58 9.32
CA TYR A 22 -3.09 -4.23 8.02
C TYR A 22 -2.49 -5.62 8.21
N LEU A 23 -1.49 -5.77 9.10
CA LEU A 23 -0.85 -7.07 9.36
C LEU A 23 -1.84 -8.11 9.94
N SER A 24 -2.80 -7.66 10.75
CA SER A 24 -3.87 -8.50 11.29
C SER A 24 -5.04 -8.71 10.32
N LYS A 25 -4.93 -8.24 9.06
CA LYS A 25 -5.96 -8.33 8.02
C LYS A 25 -7.30 -7.69 8.38
N LYS A 26 -7.33 -6.83 9.42
CA LYS A 26 -8.51 -6.02 9.77
C LYS A 26 -8.76 -4.92 8.73
N ARG A 27 -7.75 -4.60 7.92
CA ARG A 27 -7.81 -3.68 6.78
C ARG A 27 -7.07 -4.29 5.59
N GLY A 28 -7.54 -3.99 4.38
CA GLY A 28 -6.81 -4.30 3.15
C GLY A 28 -6.57 -5.80 2.88
N ASP A 29 -7.47 -6.68 3.34
CA ASP A 29 -7.39 -8.13 3.06
C ASP A 29 -7.85 -8.46 1.63
N LEU A 30 -7.12 -7.89 0.66
CA LEU A 30 -7.35 -8.09 -0.77
C LEU A 30 -6.61 -9.35 -1.22
N LYS A 31 -7.34 -10.31 -1.79
CA LYS A 31 -6.75 -11.50 -2.40
C LYS A 31 -6.30 -11.20 -3.83
N ILE A 32 -4.99 -11.12 -4.02
CA ILE A 32 -4.35 -10.97 -5.33
C ILE A 32 -3.76 -12.33 -5.73
N ASP A 33 -4.34 -12.93 -6.77
CA ASP A 33 -3.96 -14.23 -7.34
C ASP A 33 -2.98 -14.09 -8.53
N ASN A 34 -2.89 -12.90 -9.12
CA ASN A 34 -2.00 -12.62 -10.24
C ASN A 34 -0.54 -12.45 -9.76
N LYS A 35 0.32 -13.39 -10.15
CA LYS A 35 1.74 -13.42 -9.78
C LYS A 35 2.53 -12.22 -10.28
N ASP A 36 2.18 -11.66 -11.44
CA ASP A 36 2.91 -10.52 -11.99
C ASP A 36 2.57 -9.23 -11.24
N ILE A 37 1.32 -9.08 -10.82
CA ILE A 37 0.92 -7.98 -9.92
C ILE A 37 1.65 -8.10 -8.57
N LEU A 38 1.74 -9.32 -8.01
CA LEU A 38 2.47 -9.54 -6.76
C LEU A 38 3.96 -9.16 -6.88
N LYS A 39 4.62 -9.53 -8.00
CA LYS A 39 6.01 -9.11 -8.26
C LYS A 39 6.15 -7.60 -8.34
N GLU A 40 5.20 -6.91 -8.97
CA GLU A 40 5.23 -5.45 -9.05
C GLU A 40 5.05 -4.79 -7.68
N ILE A 41 4.15 -5.32 -6.83
CA ILE A 41 3.97 -4.88 -5.45
C ILE A 41 5.26 -5.07 -4.65
N GLU A 42 5.93 -6.21 -4.78
CA GLU A 42 7.20 -6.49 -4.09
C GLU A 42 8.31 -5.53 -4.53
N LYS A 43 8.45 -5.29 -5.84
CA LYS A 43 9.41 -4.30 -6.37
C LYS A 43 9.14 -2.91 -5.82
N SER A 44 7.88 -2.47 -5.79
CA SER A 44 7.51 -1.19 -5.20
C SER A 44 7.84 -1.16 -3.71
N ALA A 45 7.47 -2.19 -2.94
CA ALA A 45 7.77 -2.25 -1.51
C ALA A 45 9.28 -2.13 -1.21
N LYS A 46 10.12 -2.77 -2.03
CA LYS A 46 11.58 -2.65 -1.95
C LYS A 46 12.05 -1.22 -2.19
N ARG A 47 11.60 -0.58 -3.28
CA ARG A 47 11.94 0.82 -3.60
C ARG A 47 11.51 1.77 -2.48
N ILE A 48 10.30 1.59 -1.95
CA ILE A 48 9.78 2.38 -0.84
C ILE A 48 10.64 2.19 0.42
N SER A 49 11.11 0.97 0.68
CA SER A 49 11.97 0.69 1.82
C SER A 49 13.34 1.37 1.69
N GLU A 50 13.93 1.34 0.50
CA GLU A 50 15.32 1.77 0.22
C GLU A 50 15.44 3.28 -0.09
N GLU A 51 14.43 3.89 -0.71
CA GLU A 51 14.48 5.29 -1.20
C GLU A 51 13.79 6.30 -0.26
N ASN A 52 13.60 7.55 -0.66
CA ASN A 52 12.98 8.59 0.18
C ASN A 52 11.43 8.53 0.18
N SER A 53 10.77 9.37 0.99
CA SER A 53 9.31 9.38 1.13
C SER A 53 8.55 9.80 -0.13
N PHE A 54 9.17 10.56 -1.05
CA PHE A 54 8.55 10.94 -2.33
C PHE A 54 8.37 9.70 -3.24
N THR A 55 9.32 8.76 -3.18
CA THR A 55 9.19 7.44 -3.85
C THR A 55 8.00 6.65 -3.32
N ALA A 56 7.61 6.81 -2.05
CA ALA A 56 6.45 6.10 -1.48
C ALA A 56 5.14 6.48 -2.20
N VAL A 57 4.89 7.78 -2.38
CA VAL A 57 3.65 8.25 -3.01
C VAL A 57 3.60 7.82 -4.48
N SER A 58 4.70 7.97 -5.22
CA SER A 58 4.74 7.62 -6.65
C SER A 58 4.54 6.12 -6.89
N GLU A 59 5.20 5.27 -6.09
CA GLU A 59 5.07 3.82 -6.19
C GLU A 59 3.68 3.34 -5.74
N ILE A 60 3.10 3.93 -4.69
CA ILE A 60 1.71 3.65 -4.28
C ILE A 60 0.74 3.98 -5.42
N CYS A 61 0.86 5.17 -6.03
CA CYS A 61 0.02 5.56 -7.16
C CYS A 61 0.18 4.62 -8.36
N ARG A 62 1.40 4.20 -8.68
CA ARG A 62 1.71 3.24 -9.75
C ARG A 62 1.01 1.90 -9.51
N ILE A 63 1.13 1.34 -8.31
CA ILE A 63 0.48 0.08 -7.92
C ILE A 63 -1.04 0.21 -7.93
N CYS A 64 -1.58 1.33 -7.42
CA CYS A 64 -3.01 1.60 -7.50
C CYS A 64 -3.52 1.58 -8.94
N ASN A 65 -2.81 2.19 -9.88
CA ASN A 65 -3.19 2.17 -11.29
C ASN A 65 -3.09 0.77 -11.92
N LEU A 66 -2.05 0.00 -11.58
CA LEU A 66 -1.94 -1.41 -12.00
C LEU A 66 -3.11 -2.26 -11.49
N LEU A 67 -3.50 -2.08 -10.24
CA LEU A 67 -4.62 -2.79 -9.62
C LEU A 67 -5.97 -2.38 -10.20
N LYS A 68 -6.12 -1.10 -10.59
CA LYS A 68 -7.31 -0.62 -11.34
C LYS A 68 -7.40 -1.29 -12.71
N SER A 69 -6.32 -1.26 -13.50
CA SER A 69 -6.31 -1.82 -14.86
C SER A 69 -6.52 -3.34 -14.88
N SER A 70 -6.20 -4.04 -13.78
CA SER A 70 -6.44 -5.49 -13.65
C SER A 70 -7.83 -5.87 -13.13
N GLY A 71 -8.70 -4.88 -12.83
CA GLY A 71 -10.04 -5.11 -12.31
C GLY A 71 -10.09 -5.66 -10.88
N LYS A 72 -8.95 -5.72 -10.17
CA LYS A 72 -8.84 -6.20 -8.78
C LYS A 72 -9.25 -5.14 -7.75
N LEU A 73 -9.22 -3.86 -8.13
CA LEU A 73 -9.85 -2.77 -7.39
C LEU A 73 -11.08 -2.30 -8.16
N LYS A 74 -12.27 -2.54 -7.61
CA LYS A 74 -13.49 -1.86 -8.03
C LYS A 74 -13.62 -0.58 -7.24
N TRP A 75 -13.79 0.55 -7.92
CA TRP A 75 -14.18 1.79 -7.22
C TRP A 75 -15.57 1.56 -6.61
N CYS A 76 -15.80 2.04 -5.39
CA CYS A 76 -17.15 2.32 -4.95
C CYS A 76 -17.57 3.57 -5.72
N GLU A 77 -18.30 3.45 -6.82
CA GLU A 77 -19.00 4.59 -7.41
C GLU A 77 -19.83 5.27 -6.31
N ASN A 78 -19.51 6.55 -6.08
CA ASN A 78 -19.86 7.38 -4.94
C ASN A 78 -19.10 7.04 -3.66
N HIS A 79 -18.09 7.85 -3.30
CA HIS A 79 -18.21 8.80 -2.18
C HIS A 79 -17.46 10.06 -2.61
N GLY A 80 -18.22 11.13 -2.82
CA GLY A 80 -17.68 12.45 -3.09
C GLY A 80 -16.68 12.86 -2.01
N VAL A 81 -15.77 13.74 -2.40
CA VAL A 81 -15.19 14.72 -1.50
C VAL A 81 -16.33 15.30 -0.67
N GLN A 82 -16.45 14.86 0.59
CA GLN A 82 -17.14 15.67 1.58
C GLN A 82 -16.12 16.72 2.01
N GLN A 83 -16.55 17.96 1.80
CA GLN A 83 -15.88 19.21 2.06
C GLN A 83 -15.36 19.29 3.50
#